data_AF-A0A8J8J858-F1
#
_entry.id   AF-A0A8J8J858-F1
#
_cell.length_a   1.000
_cell.length_b   1.000
_cell.length_c   1.000
_cell.angle_alpha   90.00
_cell.angle_beta   90.00
_cell.angle_gamma   90.00
#
_symmetry.space_group_name_H-M   'P 1'
#
loop_
_entity.id
_entity.type
_entity.pdbx_description
1 polymer ?
#
loop_
_entity_poly.entity_id
_entity_poly.type
_entity_poly.pdbx_seq_one_letter_code
_entity_poly.pdbx_strand_id
1 'polypeptide(L)'
;MKETSAIAIILAVGIGVSLLLKNYIGIAIAAFGIPAYLAYTAREQNILAKSRLYDRDLFLMIGVAVVVILVFNYFLDPRIGLIALAIVVPLLALYADRLKAGKKAQKA
;
A
#
# COMPACT_ATOMS: atom_id res chain seq x y z
N MET A 1 10.57 -1.33 15.19
CA MET A 1 10.48 -2.74 15.63
C MET A 1 9.10 -3.10 16.16
N LYS A 2 8.54 -2.42 17.17
CA LYS A 2 7.18 -2.70 17.69
C LYS A 2 6.07 -2.58 16.63
N GLU A 3 6.09 -1.54 15.79
CA GLU A 3 5.09 -1.34 14.72
C GLU A 3 5.13 -2.45 13.67
N THR A 4 6.35 -2.83 13.22
CA THR A 4 6.55 -3.93 12.26
C THR A 4 5.99 -5.25 12.77
N SER A 5 6.18 -5.56 14.06
CA SER A 5 5.63 -6.76 14.69
C SER A 5 4.10 -6.72 14.76
N ALA A 6 3.50 -5.57 15.07
CA ALA A 6 2.04 -5.43 15.12
C ALA A 6 1.40 -5.54 13.72
N ILE A 7 2.01 -4.95 12.70
CA ILE A 7 1.56 -5.08 11.29
C ILE A 7 1.65 -6.55 10.85
N ALA A 8 2.73 -7.24 11.20
CA ALA A 8 2.89 -8.66 10.90
C ALA A 8 1.82 -9.53 11.57
N ILE A 9 1.43 -9.21 12.80
CA ILE A 9 0.34 -9.90 13.52
C ILE A 9 -1.00 -9.66 12.83
N ILE A 10 -1.33 -8.41 12.48
CA ILE A 10 -2.59 -8.08 11.80
C ILE A 10 -2.68 -8.81 10.45
N LEU A 11 -1.57 -8.85 9.71
CA LEU A 11 -1.48 -9.58 8.45
C LEU A 11 -1.66 -11.09 8.65
N ALA A 12 -0.95 -11.68 9.62
CA ALA A 12 -1.03 -13.12 9.91
C ALA A 12 -2.44 -13.53 10.36
N VAL A 13 -3.10 -12.73 11.19
CA VAL A 13 -4.50 -12.96 11.61
C VAL A 13 -5.43 -12.86 10.40
N GLY A 14 -5.27 -11.84 9.56
CA GLY A 14 -6.09 -11.70 8.35
C GLY A 14 -5.94 -12.89 7.41
N ILE A 15 -4.72 -13.36 7.16
CA ILE A 15 -4.46 -14.55 6.36
C ILE A 15 -5.08 -15.79 7.03
N GLY A 16 -4.86 -15.99 8.33
CA GLY A 16 -5.41 -17.13 9.07
C GLY A 16 -6.94 -17.20 9.03
N VAL A 17 -7.61 -16.06 9.24
CA VAL A 17 -9.07 -15.94 9.16
C VAL A 17 -9.57 -16.24 7.76
N SER A 18 -8.91 -15.73 6.72
CA SER A 18 -9.27 -16.01 5.33
C SER A 18 -9.12 -17.48 4.96
N LEU A 19 -8.08 -18.16 5.47
CA LEU A 19 -7.88 -19.59 5.24
C LEU A 19 -8.91 -20.45 5.99
N LEU A 20 -9.21 -20.12 7.24
CA LEU A 20 -10.20 -20.84 8.06
C LEU A 20 -11.61 -20.70 7.51
N LEU A 21 -12.00 -19.49 7.11
CA LEU A 21 -13.34 -19.20 6.59
C LEU A 21 -13.45 -19.41 5.07
N LYS A 22 -12.35 -19.74 4.40
CA LYS A 22 -12.24 -19.91 2.94
C LYS A 22 -12.86 -18.73 2.17
N ASN A 23 -12.67 -17.52 2.68
CA ASN A 23 -13.26 -16.30 2.12
C ASN A 23 -12.31 -15.10 2.21
N TYR A 24 -12.67 -13.99 1.58
CA TYR A 24 -11.85 -12.78 1.52
C TYR A 24 -11.99 -11.85 2.75
N ILE A 25 -12.76 -12.24 3.77
CA ILE A 25 -13.05 -11.38 4.93
C ILE A 25 -11.76 -11.12 5.72
N GLY A 26 -10.92 -12.13 5.90
CA GLY A 26 -9.64 -11.97 6.58
C GLY A 26 -8.67 -11.02 5.85
N ILE A 27 -8.65 -11.05 4.51
CA ILE A 27 -7.90 -10.10 3.69
C ILE A 27 -8.47 -8.67 3.86
N ALA A 28 -9.79 -8.50 3.90
CA ALA A 28 -10.40 -7.21 4.18
C ALA A 28 -10.01 -6.69 5.57
N ILE A 29 -10.00 -7.55 6.59
CA ILE A 29 -9.56 -7.21 7.96
C ILE A 29 -8.10 -6.73 7.95
N ALA A 30 -7.20 -7.40 7.22
CA ALA A 30 -5.81 -6.94 7.11
C ALA A 30 -5.70 -5.60 6.35
N ALA A 31 -6.44 -5.46 5.25
CA ALA A 31 -6.42 -4.27 4.40
C ALA A 31 -6.89 -3.00 5.14
N PHE A 32 -7.89 -3.11 6.02
CA PHE A 32 -8.35 -2.01 6.86
C PHE A 32 -7.59 -1.89 8.19
N GLY A 33 -7.23 -3.02 8.79
CA GLY A 33 -6.61 -3.09 10.11
C GLY A 33 -5.20 -2.51 10.14
N ILE A 34 -4.39 -2.73 9.10
CA ILE A 34 -3.02 -2.19 9.03
C ILE A 34 -3.03 -0.65 8.96
N PRO A 35 -3.76 0.00 8.01
CA PRO A 35 -3.90 1.45 8.00
C PRO A 35 -4.53 2.01 9.28
N ALA A 36 -5.54 1.35 9.85
CA ALA A 36 -6.19 1.80 11.09
C ALA A 36 -5.23 1.75 12.29
N TYR A 37 -4.44 0.70 12.43
CA TYR A 37 -3.43 0.57 13.48
C TYR A 37 -2.32 1.61 13.34
N LEU A 38 -1.84 1.83 12.11
CA LEU A 38 -0.87 2.88 11.81
C LEU A 38 -1.43 4.26 12.12
N ALA A 39 -2.68 4.54 11.76
CA ALA A 39 -3.35 5.80 12.08
C ALA A 39 -3.53 6.00 13.59
N TYR A 40 -3.85 4.93 14.33
CA TYR A 40 -4.01 4.97 15.78
C TYR A 40 -2.68 5.22 16.51
N THR A 41 -1.61 4.52 16.14
CA THR A 41 -0.28 4.70 16.72
C THR A 41 0.34 6.05 16.36
N ALA A 42 0.09 6.54 15.15
CA ALA A 42 0.49 7.87 14.69
C ALA A 42 -0.29 9.03 15.35
N ARG A 43 -1.33 8.73 16.14
CA ARG A 43 -2.21 9.73 16.79
C ARG A 43 -1.48 10.55 17.86
N GLU A 44 -0.53 9.94 18.59
CA GLU A 44 0.30 10.63 19.60
C GLU A 44 1.30 11.61 18.99
N GLN A 45 1.76 11.37 17.76
CA GLN A 45 2.69 12.26 17.05
C GLN A 45 1.99 13.47 16.38
N ASN A 46 0.72 13.73 16.70
CA ASN A 46 -0.11 14.74 16.04
C ASN A 46 -0.09 14.62 14.50
N ILE A 47 0.05 13.39 14.02
CA ILE A 47 -0.02 13.12 12.59
C ILE A 47 -1.49 13.15 12.18
N LEU A 48 -2.53 13.15 13.02
CA LEU A 48 -3.88 13.40 12.48
C LEU A 48 -4.14 14.86 12.08
N ALA A 49 -3.45 15.84 12.67
CA ALA A 49 -3.50 17.23 12.22
C ALA A 49 -2.46 17.56 11.11
N LYS A 50 -1.48 16.68 10.87
CA LYS A 50 -0.41 16.85 9.86
C LYS A 50 -0.32 15.74 8.81
N SER A 51 -1.01 14.63 9.01
CA SER A 51 -1.26 13.55 8.05
C SER A 51 -2.30 14.13 7.16
N ARG A 52 -1.85 14.35 5.94
CA ARG A 52 -2.69 14.46 4.81
C ARG A 52 -3.46 13.13 4.65
N LEU A 53 -4.47 12.88 5.47
CA LEU A 53 -5.43 11.80 5.25
C LEU A 53 -6.14 12.00 3.89
N TYR A 54 -6.13 13.25 3.41
CA TYR A 54 -6.39 13.68 2.04
C TYR A 54 -5.09 14.11 1.34
N ASP A 55 -4.04 13.27 1.36
CA ASP A 55 -2.84 13.61 0.62
C ASP A 55 -3.08 13.45 -0.85
N ARG A 56 -2.45 14.34 -1.62
CA ARG A 56 -2.43 14.21 -3.07
C ARG A 56 -1.96 12.81 -3.45
N ASP A 57 -1.04 12.22 -2.69
CA ASP A 57 -0.53 10.87 -2.88
C ASP A 57 -1.58 9.77 -2.71
N LEU A 58 -2.48 9.89 -1.71
CA LEU A 58 -3.60 8.95 -1.54
C LEU A 58 -4.55 9.02 -2.73
N PHE A 59 -4.95 10.23 -3.14
CA PHE A 59 -5.80 10.41 -4.32
C PHE A 59 -5.14 9.94 -5.61
N LEU A 60 -3.83 10.10 -5.71
CA LEU A 60 -3.05 9.65 -6.86
C LEU A 60 -2.98 8.12 -6.89
N MET A 61 -2.79 7.46 -5.74
CA MET A 61 -2.85 6.00 -5.62
C MET A 61 -4.24 5.45 -5.96
N ILE A 62 -5.31 6.04 -5.40
CA ILE A 62 -6.69 5.64 -5.71
C ILE A 62 -6.97 5.86 -7.20
N GLY A 63 -6.59 7.01 -7.75
CA GLY A 63 -6.76 7.33 -9.17
C GLY A 63 -6.02 6.34 -10.08
N VAL A 64 -4.76 6.03 -9.78
CA VAL A 64 -3.97 5.04 -10.52
C VAL A 64 -4.61 3.66 -10.44
N ALA A 65 -5.06 3.24 -9.26
CA ALA A 65 -5.74 1.96 -9.08
C ALA A 65 -7.03 1.88 -9.91
N VAL A 66 -7.86 2.92 -9.88
CA VAL A 66 -9.10 3.00 -10.67
C VAL A 66 -8.80 2.97 -12.17
N VAL A 67 -7.83 3.76 -12.64
CA VAL A 67 -7.44 3.78 -14.06
C VAL A 67 -6.96 2.39 -14.50
N VAL A 68 -6.13 1.74 -13.71
CA VAL A 68 -5.60 0.40 -14.02
C VAL A 68 -6.73 -0.63 -14.04
N ILE A 69 -7.64 -0.59 -13.06
CA ILE A 69 -8.81 -1.48 -13.05
C ILE A 69 -9.65 -1.26 -14.30
N LEU A 70 -9.96 -0.02 -14.68
CA LEU A 70 -10.80 0.27 -15.84
C LEU A 70 -10.12 -0.11 -17.17
N VAL A 71 -8.83 0.19 -17.32
CA VAL A 71 -8.05 -0.21 -18.49
C VAL A 71 -8.02 -1.73 -18.60
N PHE A 72 -7.66 -2.44 -17.54
CA PHE A 72 -7.61 -3.89 -17.58
C PHE A 72 -8.99 -4.49 -17.75
N ASN A 73 -10.06 -3.95 -17.15
CA ASN A 73 -11.42 -4.41 -17.37
C ASN A 73 -11.86 -4.37 -18.85
N TYR A 74 -11.28 -3.46 -19.65
CA TYR A 74 -11.57 -3.38 -21.08
C TYR A 74 -10.78 -4.40 -21.90
N PHE A 75 -9.56 -4.77 -21.49
CA PHE A 75 -8.66 -5.62 -22.27
C PHE A 75 -8.53 -7.06 -21.75
N LEU A 76 -8.65 -7.30 -20.43
CA LEU A 76 -8.25 -8.50 -19.69
C LEU A 76 -8.99 -8.62 -18.32
N ASP A 77 -8.58 -9.56 -17.46
CA ASP A 77 -9.07 -9.61 -16.07
C ASP A 77 -8.41 -8.48 -15.23
N PRO A 78 -9.19 -7.60 -14.57
CA PRO A 78 -8.68 -6.50 -13.73
C PRO A 78 -7.69 -6.94 -12.65
N ARG A 79 -7.79 -8.19 -12.18
CA ARG A 79 -6.91 -8.76 -11.15
C ARG A 79 -5.47 -8.83 -11.63
N ILE A 80 -5.25 -9.11 -12.92
CA ILE A 80 -3.92 -9.18 -13.52
C ILE A 80 -3.26 -7.80 -13.51
N GLY A 81 -4.03 -6.75 -13.81
CA GLY A 81 -3.55 -5.36 -13.75
C GLY A 81 -3.09 -4.95 -12.35
N LEU A 82 -3.84 -5.35 -11.31
CA LEU A 82 -3.49 -5.07 -9.91
C LEU A 82 -2.23 -5.84 -9.45
N ILE A 83 -2.11 -7.12 -9.83
CA ILE A 83 -0.91 -7.93 -9.51
C ILE A 83 0.33 -7.35 -10.22
N ALA A 84 0.21 -6.95 -11.49
CA ALA A 84 1.29 -6.30 -12.21
C ALA A 84 1.70 -4.98 -11.53
N LEU A 85 0.73 -4.19 -11.07
CA LEU A 85 1.00 -2.94 -10.35
C LEU A 85 1.83 -3.16 -9.08
N ALA A 86 1.52 -4.22 -8.33
CA ALA A 86 2.23 -4.58 -7.10
C ALA A 86 3.71 -4.90 -7.32
N ILE A 87 4.11 -5.27 -8.54
CA ILE A 87 5.51 -5.56 -8.91
C ILE A 87 6.15 -4.35 -9.59
N VAL A 88 5.44 -3.70 -10.51
CA VAL A 88 5.93 -2.58 -11.31
C VAL A 88 6.18 -1.35 -10.45
N VAL A 89 5.30 -1.02 -9.51
CA VAL A 89 5.45 0.17 -8.66
C VAL A 89 6.71 0.11 -7.79
N PRO A 90 7.02 -0.99 -7.07
CA PRO A 90 8.30 -1.12 -6.36
C PRO A 90 9.53 -1.02 -7.28
N LEU A 91 9.48 -1.62 -8.47
CA LEU A 91 10.59 -1.54 -9.43
C LEU A 91 10.83 -0.12 -9.94
N LEU A 92 9.76 0.61 -10.24
CA LEU A 92 9.83 2.02 -10.65
C LEU A 92 10.34 2.90 -9.51
N ALA A 93 9.93 2.65 -8.27
CA ALA A 93 10.43 3.35 -7.09
C ALA A 93 11.94 3.12 -6.92
N LEU A 94 12.40 1.86 -7.01
CA LEU A 94 13.82 1.51 -6.96
C LEU A 94 14.62 2.21 -8.08
N TYR A 95 14.07 2.24 -9.29
CA TYR A 95 14.72 2.90 -10.42
C TYR A 95 14.82 4.43 -10.24
N ALA A 96 13.74 5.05 -9.77
CA ALA A 96 13.70 6.48 -9.48
C ALA A 96 14.66 6.86 -8.34
N ASP A 97 14.79 6.01 -7.32
CA ASP A 97 15.74 6.22 -6.23
C ASP A 97 17.19 6.10 -6.70
N ARG A 98 17.50 5.16 -7.59
CA ARG A 98 18.84 5.06 -8.22
C ARG A 98 19.18 6.29 -9.06
N LEU A 99 18.22 6.83 -9.82
CA LEU A 99 18.40 8.06 -10.58
C LEU A 99 18.64 9.28 -9.68
N LYS A 100 17.95 9.38 -8.54
CA LYS A 100 18.16 10.44 -7.55
C LYS A 100 19.49 10.29 -6.81
N ALA A 101 19.92 9.06 -6.51
CA ALA A 101 21.22 8.78 -5.90
C ALA A 101 22.38 9.22 -6.83
N GLY A 102 22.27 8.95 -8.14
CA GLY A 102 23.24 9.43 -9.13
C GLY A 102 23.34 10.95 -9.21
N LYS A 103 22.21 11.67 -9.12
CA LYS A 103 22.20 13.15 -9.13
C LYS A 103 22.78 13.79 -7.87
N LYS A 104 22.75 13.10 -6.71
CA LYS A 104 23.39 13.58 -5.47
C LYS A 104 24.91 13.43 -5.52
N ALA A 105 25.42 12.36 -6.14
CA ALA A 105 26.85 12.14 -6.30
C ALA A 105 27.54 13.13 -7.27
N GLN A 106 26.79 13.71 -8.21
CA GLN A 106 27.31 14.70 -9.17
C GLN A 106 27.29 16.15 -8.65
N LYS A 107 26.71 16.40 -7.47
CA LYS A 107 26.66 17.72 -6.82
C LYS A 107 27.59 17.86 -5.60
N ALA A 108 28.39 16.83 -5.32
CA ALA A 108 29.39 16.82 -4.24
C ALA A 108 30.79 17.08 -4.81
#